data_AF-A0A2E6X688-F1
#
_entry.id   AF-A0A2E6X688-F1
#
_cell.length_a   1.000
_cell.length_b   1.000
_cell.length_c   1.000
_cell.angle_alpha   90.00
_cell.angle_beta   90.00
_cell.angle_gamma   90.00
#
_symmetry.space_group_name_H-M   'P 1'
#
loop_
_entity.id
_entity.type
_entity.pdbx_description
1 polymer ?
#
loop_
_entity_poly.entity_id
_entity_poly.type
_entity_poly.pdbx_seq_one_letter_code
_entity_poly.pdbx_strand_id
1 'polypeptide(L)'
;MNGLSLRDTTHEAKLRHIKKELKCVIDAVTTVVFVPTCYYAFPSPLYWLIIKPETAQQKLYPEALPTLDPCPEKLVVFAIALADAARPISMSYFRTPIQAEIKHDKSPVTIADKEAEAKMREMIEAHFPEHGIFGEEYGPVRTDAEFIWVLDPIDGTKSFLIGKPLFGTLVGLLHKGRAIAGIVDMPALDERWIGATGYATKFNGMPVSTRSCNSLSEAWMLSTSPEMFVGENQTAFHRLKDKVHFLRYGTDCMGYGLLANGYADIVCEADMSPYDYIALTPVVEGAGGTITDWRGNPLNLKNDGTVLAVGDKNLLKPAMAALVC
;
A
#
# COMPACT_ATOMS: atom_id res chain seq x y z
N MET A 1 21.96 69.67 29.40
CA MET A 1 20.63 70.05 29.93
C MET A 1 19.62 69.65 28.86
N ASN A 2 18.65 68.75 29.01
CA ASN A 2 18.03 68.10 30.16
C ASN A 2 17.69 66.66 29.78
N GLY A 3 17.81 65.74 30.75
CA GLY A 3 17.29 64.39 30.62
C GLY A 3 15.79 64.31 30.90
N LEU A 4 15.16 63.24 30.45
CA LEU A 4 13.95 62.70 31.05
C LEU A 4 13.88 61.20 30.79
N SER A 5 13.85 60.48 31.91
CA SER A 5 13.68 59.04 32.06
C SER A 5 12.23 58.65 31.81
N LEU A 6 12.01 57.63 30.98
CA LEU A 6 10.76 56.86 30.97
C LEU A 6 11.12 55.39 31.12
N ARG A 7 10.73 54.84 32.27
CA ARG A 7 10.90 53.44 32.67
C ARG A 7 9.95 52.56 31.86
N ASP A 8 10.48 51.45 31.38
CA ASP A 8 9.81 50.44 30.55
C ASP A 8 8.84 49.59 31.39
N THR A 9 7.58 50.03 31.48
CA THR A 9 6.49 49.39 32.23
C THR A 9 5.92 48.13 31.57
N THR A 10 6.45 47.73 30.41
CA THR A 10 5.91 46.62 29.61
C THR A 10 6.56 45.27 29.93
N HIS A 11 7.76 45.25 30.52
CA HIS A 11 8.50 44.02 30.79
C HIS A 11 8.14 43.35 32.14
N GLU A 12 7.78 44.13 33.17
CA GLU A 12 7.37 43.60 34.48
C GLU A 12 5.95 42.99 34.47
N ALA A 13 5.07 43.45 33.58
CA ALA A 13 3.71 42.90 33.45
C ALA A 13 3.70 41.49 32.85
N LYS A 14 4.59 41.21 31.88
CA LYS A 14 4.72 39.87 31.25
C LYS A 14 5.28 38.82 32.21
N LEU A 15 6.17 39.19 33.14
CA LEU A 15 6.75 38.28 34.13
C LEU A 15 5.77 37.89 35.25
N ARG A 16 4.76 38.72 35.55
CA ARG A 16 3.70 38.39 36.53
C ARG A 16 2.65 37.43 35.98
N HIS A 17 2.43 37.40 34.66
CA HIS A 17 1.46 36.50 34.03
C HIS A 17 2.00 35.05 33.96
N ILE A 18 3.28 34.89 33.57
CA ILE A 18 3.95 33.57 33.50
C ILE A 18 4.05 32.89 34.87
N LYS A 19 4.27 33.64 35.96
CA LYS A 19 4.29 33.09 37.33
C LYS A 19 2.91 32.66 37.84
N LYS A 20 1.81 33.16 37.27
CA LYS A 20 0.44 32.80 37.67
C LYS A 20 -0.03 31.53 36.97
N GLU A 21 0.41 31.28 35.73
CA GLU A 21 0.10 30.04 35.00
C GLU A 21 0.93 28.84 35.49
N LEU A 22 2.20 29.02 35.86
CA LEU A 22 3.01 27.93 36.44
C LEU A 22 2.51 27.44 37.81
N LYS A 23 1.76 28.26 38.56
CA LYS A 23 1.16 27.85 39.84
C LYS A 23 -0.13 27.03 39.65
N CYS A 24 -0.80 27.17 38.50
CA CYS A 24 -2.02 26.42 38.19
C CYS A 24 -1.74 25.00 37.66
N VAL A 25 -0.53 24.74 37.17
CA VAL A 25 -0.10 23.43 36.64
C VAL A 25 0.51 22.51 37.72
N ILE A 26 0.91 23.07 38.88
CA ILE A 26 1.52 22.31 39.98
C ILE A 26 0.49 21.77 40.99
N ASP A 27 -0.75 22.28 41.00
CA ASP A 27 -1.81 21.83 41.93
C ASP A 27 -2.77 20.76 41.34
N ALA A 28 -2.53 20.25 40.12
CA ALA A 28 -3.40 19.26 39.47
C ALA A 28 -2.84 17.82 39.43
N VAL A 29 -1.67 17.57 40.02
CA VAL A 29 -1.06 16.23 40.12
C VAL A 29 -1.07 15.74 41.56
N THR A 30 -2.26 15.59 42.15
CA THR A 30 -2.43 14.74 43.35
C THR A 30 -3.91 14.33 43.50
N THR A 31 -4.34 13.27 42.82
CA THR A 31 -5.49 12.49 43.28
C THR A 31 -5.27 11.03 42.91
N VAL A 32 -4.64 10.31 43.83
CA VAL A 32 -4.59 8.85 43.85
C VAL A 32 -5.96 8.36 44.33
N VAL A 33 -6.77 7.80 43.44
CA VAL A 33 -8.00 7.11 43.82
C VAL A 33 -7.65 5.65 44.11
N PHE A 34 -7.65 5.32 45.40
CA PHE A 34 -7.65 3.96 45.92
C PHE A 34 -9.02 3.33 45.66
N VAL A 35 -9.08 2.19 44.96
CA VAL A 35 -10.28 1.35 44.87
C VAL A 35 -10.00 0.05 45.67
N PRO A 36 -10.79 -0.27 46.71
CA PRO A 36 -10.53 -1.44 47.53
C PRO A 36 -11.05 -2.73 46.88
N THR A 37 -10.19 -3.74 46.89
CA THR A 37 -10.44 -5.16 46.64
C THR A 37 -11.34 -5.76 47.73
N CYS A 38 -12.48 -6.33 47.34
CA CYS A 38 -13.25 -7.23 48.20
C CYS A 38 -13.03 -8.68 47.80
N TYR A 39 -12.40 -9.41 48.71
CA TYR A 39 -12.29 -10.86 48.76
C TYR A 39 -13.64 -11.50 49.11
N TYR A 40 -13.99 -12.61 48.45
CA TYR A 40 -14.78 -13.69 49.05
C TYR A 40 -14.17 -15.02 48.64
N ALA A 41 -13.95 -15.89 49.62
CA ALA A 41 -13.30 -17.19 49.47
C ALA A 41 -14.08 -18.31 50.21
N PHE A 42 -14.19 -19.47 49.52
CA PHE A 42 -14.41 -20.87 49.96
C PHE A 42 -15.83 -21.36 50.38
N PRO A 43 -16.18 -22.67 50.22
CA PRO A 43 -15.29 -23.86 50.13
C PRO A 43 -15.49 -24.87 48.96
N SER A 44 -14.51 -25.78 48.89
CA SER A 44 -14.11 -26.90 47.99
C SER A 44 -15.07 -28.12 47.87
N PRO A 45 -14.64 -29.29 47.33
CA PRO A 45 -14.18 -29.62 45.96
C PRO A 45 -15.00 -30.81 45.37
N LEU A 46 -15.34 -30.79 44.08
CA LEU A 46 -15.83 -32.00 43.41
C LEU A 46 -15.32 -32.07 41.96
N TYR A 47 -14.60 -33.16 41.72
CA TYR A 47 -14.09 -33.62 40.44
C TYR A 47 -15.17 -33.60 39.36
N TRP A 48 -14.93 -32.85 38.29
CA TRP A 48 -15.53 -33.10 36.98
C TRP A 48 -14.44 -33.07 35.93
N LEU A 49 -14.04 -34.27 35.49
CA LEU A 49 -13.42 -34.49 34.19
C LEU A 49 -14.40 -34.00 33.13
N ILE A 50 -14.11 -32.86 32.50
CA ILE A 50 -14.79 -32.42 31.28
C ILE A 50 -13.74 -32.17 30.22
N ILE A 51 -13.93 -32.92 29.14
CA ILE A 51 -13.16 -32.98 27.90
C ILE A 51 -12.91 -31.57 27.35
N LYS A 52 -11.67 -31.29 26.93
CA LYS A 52 -11.28 -30.05 26.22
C LYS A 52 -12.20 -29.82 25.02
N PRO A 53 -12.82 -28.64 24.84
CA PRO A 53 -13.21 -28.20 23.52
C PRO A 53 -11.99 -27.55 22.86
N GLU A 54 -11.15 -28.37 22.23
CA GLU A 54 -10.25 -27.90 21.18
C GLU A 54 -11.10 -27.65 19.93
N THR A 55 -11.85 -26.55 19.93
CA THR A 55 -12.71 -26.15 18.80
C THR A 55 -12.04 -25.04 18.01
N ALA A 56 -11.28 -25.45 16.99
CA ALA A 56 -11.42 -25.00 15.61
C ALA A 56 -11.69 -23.50 15.31
N GLN A 57 -11.07 -22.56 16.03
CA GLN A 57 -11.16 -21.13 15.67
C GLN A 57 -9.82 -20.37 15.70
N GLN A 58 -8.72 -21.07 15.96
CA GLN A 58 -7.37 -20.49 16.05
C GLN A 58 -6.46 -20.82 14.84
N LYS A 59 -7.02 -21.43 13.78
CA LYS A 59 -6.30 -21.84 12.56
C LYS A 59 -6.53 -20.94 11.34
N LEU A 60 -7.07 -19.74 11.52
CA LEU A 60 -7.45 -18.83 10.42
C LEU A 60 -6.48 -17.65 10.20
N TYR A 61 -5.34 -17.62 10.89
CA TYR A 61 -4.31 -16.61 10.64
C TYR A 61 -2.95 -17.32 10.62
N PRO A 62 -2.15 -17.19 9.56
CA PRO A 62 -0.78 -17.65 9.61
C PRO A 62 -0.06 -16.96 10.77
N GLU A 63 0.82 -17.69 11.46
CA GLU A 63 1.80 -17.11 12.38
C GLU A 63 2.42 -15.85 11.73
N ALA A 64 2.64 -14.80 12.52
CA ALA A 64 3.22 -13.55 12.03
C ALA A 64 4.43 -13.88 11.14
N LEU A 65 4.38 -13.39 9.90
CA LEU A 65 5.45 -13.64 8.94
C LEU A 65 6.78 -13.19 9.57
N PRO A 66 7.87 -13.96 9.39
CA PRO A 66 9.18 -13.53 9.87
C PRO A 66 9.49 -12.14 9.31
N THR A 67 10.05 -11.27 10.14
CA THR A 67 10.47 -9.93 9.73
C THR A 67 11.43 -10.07 8.55
N LEU A 68 11.05 -9.51 7.40
CA LEU A 68 11.89 -9.55 6.21
C LEU A 68 13.17 -8.76 6.47
N ASP A 69 14.31 -9.30 6.00
CA ASP A 69 15.56 -8.55 6.00
C ASP A 69 15.40 -7.26 5.19
N PRO A 70 16.11 -6.17 5.57
CA PRO A 70 16.09 -4.95 4.79
C PRO A 70 16.53 -5.20 3.34
N CYS A 71 15.80 -4.62 2.39
CA CYS A 71 16.16 -4.69 0.98
C CYS A 71 17.54 -4.04 0.75
N PRO A 72 18.47 -4.69 0.03
CA PRO A 72 19.74 -4.07 -0.32
C PRO A 72 19.54 -2.76 -1.10
N GLU A 73 20.13 -1.66 -0.63
CA GLU A 73 19.96 -0.31 -1.21
C GLU A 73 20.25 -0.28 -2.72
N LYS A 74 21.28 -1.01 -3.17
CA LYS A 74 21.62 -1.13 -4.59
C LYS A 74 20.48 -1.67 -5.47
N LEU A 75 19.61 -2.54 -4.93
CA LEU A 75 18.47 -3.10 -5.65
C LEU A 75 17.32 -2.09 -5.71
N VAL A 76 17.12 -1.29 -4.66
CA VAL A 76 16.16 -0.18 -4.68
C VAL A 76 16.57 0.87 -5.71
N VAL A 77 17.85 1.27 -5.71
CA VAL A 77 18.39 2.22 -6.70
C VAL A 77 18.24 1.69 -8.12
N PHE A 78 18.48 0.40 -8.33
CA PHE A 78 18.29 -0.20 -9.65
C PHE A 78 16.81 -0.26 -10.08
N ALA A 79 15.89 -0.57 -9.16
CA ALA A 79 14.46 -0.53 -9.45
C ALA A 79 14.00 0.85 -9.91
N ILE A 80 14.52 1.92 -9.29
CA ILE A 80 14.28 3.31 -9.70
C ILE A 80 14.81 3.55 -11.12
N ALA A 81 16.03 3.08 -11.42
CA ALA A 81 16.64 3.24 -12.74
C ALA A 81 15.84 2.51 -13.85
N LEU A 82 15.20 1.37 -13.54
CA LEU A 82 14.30 0.69 -14.48
C LEU A 82 13.08 1.54 -14.82
N ALA A 83 12.43 2.12 -13.80
CA ALA A 83 11.31 3.05 -14.01
C ALA A 83 11.74 4.30 -14.78
N ASP A 84 12.93 4.85 -14.51
CA ASP A 84 13.50 5.98 -15.26
C ASP A 84 13.74 5.66 -16.74
N ALA A 85 14.08 4.42 -17.07
CA ALA A 85 14.27 3.99 -18.45
C ALA A 85 12.94 3.77 -19.19
N ALA A 86 11.91 3.26 -18.49
CA ALA A 86 10.58 3.03 -19.06
C ALA A 86 9.81 4.33 -19.32
N ARG A 87 9.86 5.28 -18.37
CA ARG A 87 9.12 6.56 -18.42
C ARG A 87 9.19 7.30 -19.78
N PRO A 88 10.37 7.60 -20.36
CA PRO A 88 10.43 8.33 -21.63
C PRO A 88 9.86 7.52 -22.80
N ILE A 89 9.92 6.18 -22.76
CA ILE A 89 9.35 5.31 -23.79
C ILE A 89 7.83 5.42 -23.74
N SER A 90 7.19 5.17 -22.59
CA SER A 90 5.74 5.25 -22.44
C SER A 90 5.20 6.64 -22.79
N MET A 91 5.90 7.71 -22.36
CA MET A 91 5.50 9.09 -22.66
C MET A 91 5.68 9.48 -24.13
N SER A 92 6.54 8.81 -24.89
CA SER A 92 6.68 9.06 -26.33
C SER A 92 5.45 8.62 -27.14
N TYR A 93 4.66 7.69 -26.61
CA TYR A 93 3.44 7.17 -27.23
C TYR A 93 2.15 7.78 -26.63
N PHE A 94 2.16 8.21 -25.37
CA PHE A 94 0.98 8.74 -24.70
C PHE A 94 0.42 10.00 -25.40
N ARG A 95 -0.90 9.99 -25.69
CA ARG A 95 -1.61 11.07 -26.41
C ARG A 95 -1.02 11.43 -27.79
N THR A 96 -0.32 10.50 -28.42
CA THR A 96 0.07 10.65 -29.83
C THR A 96 -1.05 10.18 -30.76
N PRO A 97 -1.19 10.77 -31.97
CA PRO A 97 -2.19 10.32 -32.93
C PRO A 97 -1.98 8.85 -33.31
N ILE A 98 -3.02 8.03 -33.17
CA ILE A 98 -3.02 6.63 -33.61
C ILE A 98 -2.87 6.64 -35.14
N GLN A 99 -1.75 6.16 -35.67
CA GLN A 99 -1.64 5.93 -37.11
C GLN A 99 -2.68 4.87 -37.51
N ALA A 100 -3.57 5.20 -38.45
CA ALA A 100 -4.72 4.39 -38.84
C ALA A 100 -4.37 3.00 -39.45
N GLU A 101 -3.07 2.67 -39.59
CA GLU A 101 -2.58 1.37 -40.06
C GLU A 101 -2.19 0.43 -38.91
N ILE A 102 -2.90 0.48 -37.79
CA ILE A 102 -2.72 -0.52 -36.73
C ILE A 102 -3.59 -1.73 -37.08
N LYS A 103 -3.02 -2.64 -37.87
CA LYS A 103 -3.60 -3.96 -38.14
C LYS A 103 -3.39 -4.87 -36.92
N HIS A 104 -4.51 -5.33 -36.37
CA HIS A 104 -4.73 -6.56 -35.62
C HIS A 104 -3.95 -6.95 -34.34
N ASP A 105 -2.92 -6.23 -33.88
CA ASP A 105 -2.28 -6.42 -32.55
C ASP A 105 -1.19 -5.37 -32.22
N LYS A 106 -1.34 -4.12 -32.69
CA LYS A 106 -0.24 -3.12 -32.66
C LYS A 106 -0.68 -1.75 -32.16
N SER A 107 -1.56 -1.71 -31.16
CA SER A 107 -1.98 -0.43 -30.59
C SER A 107 -0.76 0.34 -30.05
N PRO A 108 -0.80 1.68 -29.95
CA PRO A 108 0.33 2.44 -29.43
C PRO A 108 0.72 2.01 -28.01
N VAL A 109 -0.26 1.58 -27.21
CA VAL A 109 -0.01 1.03 -25.88
C VAL A 109 0.76 -0.30 -25.97
N THR A 110 0.36 -1.22 -26.84
CA THR A 110 1.09 -2.48 -27.09
C THR A 110 2.55 -2.26 -27.52
N ILE A 111 2.82 -1.21 -28.30
CA ILE A 111 4.20 -0.89 -28.72
C ILE A 111 4.97 -0.30 -27.53
N ALA A 112 4.36 0.64 -26.81
CA ALA A 112 4.95 1.27 -25.64
C ALA A 112 5.29 0.25 -24.55
N ASP A 113 4.38 -0.67 -24.23
CA ASP A 113 4.57 -1.76 -23.28
C ASP A 113 5.76 -2.65 -23.68
N LYS A 114 5.76 -3.15 -24.92
CA LYS A 114 6.82 -4.02 -25.43
C LYS A 114 8.18 -3.33 -25.42
N GLU A 115 8.26 -2.09 -25.88
CA GLU A 115 9.54 -1.36 -25.91
C GLU A 115 10.07 -1.05 -24.50
N ALA A 116 9.18 -0.66 -23.57
CA ALA A 116 9.54 -0.36 -22.20
C ALA A 116 9.97 -1.63 -21.43
N GLU A 117 9.23 -2.74 -21.56
CA GLU A 117 9.62 -4.02 -20.95
C GLU A 117 10.94 -4.54 -21.51
N ALA A 118 11.12 -4.48 -22.83
CA ALA A 118 12.36 -4.90 -23.48
C ALA A 118 13.56 -4.12 -22.95
N LYS A 119 13.42 -2.80 -22.75
CA LYS A 119 14.48 -1.96 -22.20
C LYS A 119 14.82 -2.33 -20.76
N MET A 120 13.82 -2.54 -19.92
CA MET A 120 14.03 -2.96 -18.53
C MET A 120 14.68 -4.35 -18.45
N ARG A 121 14.25 -5.29 -19.30
CA ARG A 121 14.85 -6.63 -19.40
C ARG A 121 16.32 -6.60 -19.79
N GLU A 122 16.66 -5.84 -20.83
CA GLU A 122 18.06 -5.64 -21.26
C GLU A 122 18.93 -5.16 -20.09
N MET A 123 18.43 -4.17 -19.33
CA MET A 123 19.13 -3.66 -18.16
C MET A 123 19.29 -4.73 -17.07
N ILE A 124 18.23 -5.47 -16.75
CA ILE A 124 18.27 -6.53 -15.72
C ILE A 124 19.27 -7.60 -16.11
N GLU A 125 19.23 -8.11 -17.34
CA GLU A 125 20.12 -9.19 -17.79
C GLU A 125 21.59 -8.75 -17.81
N ALA A 126 21.86 -7.48 -18.13
CA ALA A 126 23.21 -6.93 -18.10
C ALA A 126 23.77 -6.77 -16.67
N HIS A 127 22.94 -6.38 -15.70
CA HIS A 127 23.39 -6.09 -14.32
C HIS A 127 23.28 -7.30 -13.37
N PHE A 128 22.26 -8.14 -13.60
CA PHE A 128 21.89 -9.26 -12.74
C PHE A 128 21.51 -10.50 -13.59
N PRO A 129 22.47 -11.11 -14.31
CA PRO A 129 22.21 -12.23 -15.22
C PRO A 129 21.59 -13.45 -14.54
N GLU A 130 21.81 -13.62 -13.23
CA GLU A 130 21.28 -14.73 -12.42
C GLU A 130 19.86 -14.46 -11.88
N HIS A 131 19.34 -13.23 -11.97
CA HIS A 131 18.00 -12.91 -11.50
C HIS A 131 16.93 -13.37 -12.50
N GLY A 132 15.76 -13.72 -11.97
CA GLY A 132 14.55 -13.98 -12.75
C GLY A 132 13.84 -12.71 -13.18
N ILE A 133 12.98 -12.84 -14.18
CA ILE A 133 12.11 -11.78 -14.69
C ILE A 133 10.72 -12.35 -14.92
N PHE A 134 9.69 -11.65 -14.47
CA PHE A 134 8.29 -11.95 -14.69
C PHE A 134 7.61 -10.67 -15.20
N GLY A 135 7.37 -10.58 -16.51
CA GLY A 135 6.73 -9.43 -17.12
C GLY A 135 5.49 -9.82 -17.91
N GLU A 136 4.64 -8.83 -18.20
CA GLU A 136 3.40 -8.98 -18.95
C GLU A 136 3.66 -9.41 -20.41
N GLU A 137 4.63 -8.80 -21.09
CA GLU A 137 4.73 -8.85 -22.56
C GLU A 137 5.57 -10.01 -23.11
N TYR A 138 6.69 -10.34 -22.46
CA TYR A 138 7.66 -11.32 -22.98
C TYR A 138 7.71 -12.63 -22.18
N GLY A 139 6.82 -12.80 -21.21
CA GLY A 139 6.72 -14.01 -20.40
C GLY A 139 7.91 -14.24 -19.45
N PRO A 140 7.82 -15.28 -18.59
CA PRO A 140 8.75 -15.47 -17.49
C PRO A 140 10.13 -16.00 -17.91
N VAL A 141 11.17 -15.61 -17.17
CA VAL A 141 12.55 -16.09 -17.28
C VAL A 141 13.07 -16.42 -15.87
N ARG A 142 13.66 -17.61 -15.67
CA ARG A 142 14.29 -18.04 -14.40
C ARG A 142 13.43 -17.78 -13.16
N THR A 143 12.17 -18.22 -13.17
CA THR A 143 11.21 -17.98 -12.06
C THR A 143 11.47 -18.83 -10.81
N ASP A 144 12.50 -19.66 -10.85
CA ASP A 144 13.08 -20.40 -9.71
C ASP A 144 14.26 -19.67 -9.05
N ALA A 145 14.70 -18.53 -9.60
CA ALA A 145 15.78 -17.72 -9.04
C ALA A 145 15.44 -17.13 -7.67
N GLU A 146 16.48 -16.84 -6.88
CA GLU A 146 16.32 -16.23 -5.55
C GLU A 146 15.72 -14.83 -5.62
N PHE A 147 16.10 -14.05 -6.63
CA PHE A 147 15.56 -12.73 -6.92
C PHE A 147 14.80 -12.74 -8.24
N ILE A 148 13.59 -12.18 -8.27
CA ILE A 148 12.76 -12.10 -9.47
C ILE A 148 12.24 -10.68 -9.62
N TRP A 149 12.58 -10.02 -10.72
CA TRP A 149 12.02 -8.73 -11.11
C TRP A 149 10.65 -8.93 -11.72
N VAL A 150 9.65 -8.18 -11.24
CA VAL A 150 8.28 -8.25 -11.74
C VAL A 150 7.94 -6.92 -12.40
N LEU A 151 7.55 -6.93 -13.67
CA LEU A 151 7.45 -5.73 -14.50
C LEU A 151 6.05 -5.59 -15.11
N ASP A 152 5.48 -4.40 -14.95
CA ASP A 152 4.33 -3.91 -15.72
C ASP A 152 4.71 -2.52 -16.26
N PRO A 153 4.97 -2.37 -17.56
CA PRO A 153 5.35 -1.07 -18.10
C PRO A 153 4.21 -0.04 -18.12
N ILE A 154 2.96 -0.47 -18.33
CA ILE A 154 1.75 0.37 -18.41
C ILE A 154 0.57 -0.31 -17.72
N ASP A 155 0.58 -0.24 -16.38
CA ASP A 155 -0.59 -0.56 -15.57
C ASP A 155 -1.66 0.52 -15.80
N GLY A 156 -2.88 0.09 -16.12
CA GLY A 156 -3.94 0.97 -16.59
C GLY A 156 -3.91 1.24 -18.09
N THR A 157 -3.64 0.22 -18.91
CA THR A 157 -3.67 0.22 -20.39
C THR A 157 -4.90 0.96 -20.96
N LYS A 158 -6.09 0.76 -20.36
CA LYS A 158 -7.33 1.46 -20.76
C LYS A 158 -7.25 2.97 -20.51
N SER A 159 -6.67 3.38 -19.37
CA SER A 159 -6.41 4.78 -19.05
C SER A 159 -5.43 5.38 -20.06
N PHE A 160 -4.35 4.68 -20.39
CA PHE A 160 -3.39 5.10 -21.41
C PHE A 160 -4.04 5.32 -22.79
N LEU A 161 -4.81 4.35 -23.28
CA LEU A 161 -5.46 4.37 -24.60
C LEU A 161 -6.39 5.57 -24.81
N ILE A 162 -7.15 5.96 -23.78
CA ILE A 162 -8.08 7.09 -23.86
C ILE A 162 -7.42 8.43 -23.49
N GLY A 163 -6.11 8.45 -23.26
CA GLY A 163 -5.37 9.66 -22.89
C GLY A 163 -5.63 10.13 -21.45
N LYS A 164 -6.12 9.26 -20.56
CA LYS A 164 -6.31 9.55 -19.14
C LYS A 164 -4.97 9.37 -18.41
N PRO A 165 -4.45 10.39 -17.70
CA PRO A 165 -3.10 10.38 -17.17
C PRO A 165 -2.98 9.60 -15.83
N LEU A 166 -3.74 8.52 -15.66
CA LEU A 166 -3.74 7.68 -14.45
C LEU A 166 -3.21 6.26 -14.74
N PHE A 167 -2.30 6.12 -15.68
CA PHE A 167 -1.54 4.88 -15.90
C PHE A 167 -0.17 5.00 -15.25
N GLY A 168 0.43 3.88 -14.86
CA GLY A 168 1.74 3.86 -14.22
C GLY A 168 2.64 2.73 -14.71
N THR A 169 3.94 2.84 -14.40
CA THR A 169 4.91 1.75 -14.55
C THR A 169 5.16 1.14 -13.18
N LEU A 170 5.00 -0.19 -13.09
CA LEU A 170 5.23 -0.98 -11.88
C LEU A 170 6.54 -1.77 -12.02
N VAL A 171 7.42 -1.59 -11.03
CA VAL A 171 8.65 -2.37 -10.91
C VAL A 171 8.68 -3.01 -9.53
N GLY A 172 8.40 -4.30 -9.47
CA GLY A 172 8.47 -5.12 -8.27
C GLY A 172 9.76 -5.94 -8.21
N LEU A 173 10.19 -6.28 -7.00
CA LEU A 173 11.27 -7.23 -6.76
C LEU A 173 10.86 -8.24 -5.70
N LEU A 174 10.91 -9.51 -6.06
CA LEU A 174 10.77 -10.63 -5.14
C LEU A 174 12.15 -11.09 -4.65
N HIS A 175 12.23 -11.48 -3.39
CA HIS A 175 13.31 -12.27 -2.81
C HIS A 175 12.72 -13.49 -2.13
N LYS A 176 13.06 -14.70 -2.60
CA LYS A 176 12.49 -15.98 -2.12
C LYS A 176 10.96 -15.98 -2.09
N GLY A 177 10.34 -15.39 -3.12
CA GLY A 177 8.90 -15.30 -3.30
C GLY A 177 8.20 -14.22 -2.46
N ARG A 178 8.93 -13.34 -1.77
CA ARG A 178 8.39 -12.21 -1.00
C ARG A 178 8.73 -10.89 -1.68
N ALA A 179 7.77 -9.99 -1.81
CA ALA A 179 8.02 -8.65 -2.34
C ALA A 179 8.90 -7.85 -1.36
N ILE A 180 10.07 -7.40 -1.81
CA ILE A 180 11.03 -6.64 -1.00
C ILE A 180 11.28 -5.22 -1.50
N ALA A 181 10.96 -4.91 -2.75
CA ALA A 181 10.97 -3.55 -3.29
C ALA A 181 9.86 -3.37 -4.34
N GLY A 182 9.35 -2.14 -4.44
CA GLY A 182 8.27 -1.79 -5.34
C GLY A 182 8.35 -0.31 -5.74
N ILE A 183 8.26 -0.04 -7.03
CA ILE A 183 8.13 1.29 -7.61
C ILE A 183 6.76 1.40 -8.28
N VAL A 184 6.05 2.49 -7.99
CA VAL A 184 4.88 2.92 -8.75
C VAL A 184 5.22 4.27 -9.35
N ASP A 185 5.44 4.33 -10.65
CA ASP A 185 5.76 5.56 -11.38
C ASP A 185 4.56 6.01 -12.21
N MET A 186 4.04 7.21 -11.97
CA MET A 186 2.95 7.81 -12.75
C MET A 186 3.55 8.88 -13.66
N PRO A 187 4.02 8.51 -14.87
CA PRO A 187 4.88 9.37 -15.67
C PRO A 187 4.16 10.63 -16.18
N ALA A 188 2.85 10.54 -16.44
CA ALA A 188 2.05 11.67 -16.91
C ALA A 188 1.75 12.72 -15.81
N LEU A 189 1.93 12.35 -14.53
CA LEU A 189 1.68 13.23 -13.38
C LEU A 189 2.96 13.69 -12.67
N ASP A 190 4.11 13.14 -13.07
CA ASP A 190 5.38 13.32 -12.37
C ASP A 190 5.31 12.91 -10.88
N GLU A 191 4.66 11.77 -10.64
CA GLU A 191 4.41 11.21 -9.31
C GLU A 191 5.08 9.84 -9.21
N ARG A 192 5.81 9.58 -8.12
CA ARG A 192 6.47 8.28 -7.91
C ARG A 192 6.44 7.86 -6.45
N TRP A 193 6.01 6.62 -6.22
CA TRP A 193 6.14 5.93 -4.94
C TRP A 193 7.26 4.90 -4.98
N ILE A 194 8.01 4.84 -3.89
CA ILE A 194 9.13 3.90 -3.70
C ILE A 194 8.93 3.24 -2.33
N GLY A 195 8.70 1.93 -2.32
CA GLY A 195 8.59 1.12 -1.12
C GLY A 195 9.63 0.01 -1.11
N ALA A 196 10.20 -0.30 0.06
CA ALA A 196 11.15 -1.39 0.23
C ALA A 196 11.20 -1.88 1.69
N THR A 197 11.44 -3.17 1.90
CA THR A 197 11.55 -3.73 3.26
C THR A 197 12.67 -3.06 4.03
N GLY A 198 12.40 -2.64 5.27
CA GLY A 198 13.34 -1.90 6.10
C GLY A 198 13.41 -0.38 5.84
N TYR A 199 12.61 0.16 4.92
CA TYR A 199 12.53 1.59 4.62
C TYR A 199 11.09 2.10 4.68
N ALA A 200 10.90 3.36 5.07
CA ALA A 200 9.61 4.02 4.93
C ALA A 200 9.32 4.29 3.44
N THR A 201 8.07 4.09 3.02
CA THR A 201 7.64 4.44 1.66
C THR A 201 7.81 5.94 1.43
N LYS A 202 8.31 6.30 0.26
CA LYS A 202 8.46 7.69 -0.17
C LYS A 202 7.59 7.99 -1.38
N PHE A 203 7.00 9.18 -1.40
CA PHE A 203 6.34 9.80 -2.54
C PHE A 203 7.16 11.02 -2.95
N ASN A 204 7.68 11.03 -4.19
CA ASN A 204 8.55 12.10 -4.71
C ASN A 204 9.68 12.51 -3.73
N GLY A 205 10.30 11.50 -3.10
CA GLY A 205 11.42 11.68 -2.16
C GLY A 205 11.01 11.96 -0.70
N MET A 206 9.74 12.26 -0.43
CA MET A 206 9.23 12.54 0.91
C MET A 206 8.56 11.31 1.52
N PRO A 207 8.80 10.98 2.81
CA PRO A 207 8.12 9.86 3.45
C PRO A 207 6.61 10.11 3.51
N VAL A 208 5.83 9.04 3.33
CA VAL A 208 4.36 9.06 3.41
C VAL A 208 3.86 8.02 4.39
N SER A 209 2.61 8.19 4.83
CA SER A 209 1.96 7.24 5.71
C SER A 209 0.47 7.18 5.40
N THR A 210 -0.10 5.99 5.57
CA THR A 210 -1.55 5.78 5.54
C THR A 210 -2.21 6.54 6.70
N ARG A 211 -3.54 6.71 6.61
CA ARG A 211 -4.32 7.32 7.70
C ARG A 211 -5.05 6.26 8.51
N SER A 212 -5.40 6.61 9.74
CA SER A 212 -6.27 5.80 10.60
C SER A 212 -7.73 5.84 10.12
N CYS A 213 -8.44 4.72 10.24
CA CYS A 213 -9.87 4.63 9.95
C CYS A 213 -10.51 3.59 10.87
N ASN A 214 -11.52 4.00 11.65
CA ASN A 214 -12.03 3.20 12.76
C ASN A 214 -13.03 2.12 12.34
N SER A 215 -13.72 2.30 11.21
CA SER A 215 -14.79 1.40 10.79
C SER A 215 -15.01 1.45 9.28
N LEU A 216 -15.61 0.38 8.73
CA LEU A 216 -15.96 0.34 7.30
C LEU A 216 -16.87 1.50 6.90
N SER A 217 -17.86 1.87 7.73
CA SER A 217 -18.81 2.94 7.41
C SER A 217 -18.20 4.34 7.29
N GLU A 218 -16.95 4.52 7.73
CA GLU A 218 -16.15 5.74 7.56
C GLU A 218 -15.16 5.62 6.39
N ALA A 219 -14.90 4.40 5.91
CA ALA A 219 -13.85 4.09 4.95
C ALA A 219 -14.18 4.59 3.54
N TRP A 220 -13.19 5.19 2.89
CA TRP A 220 -13.21 5.58 1.49
C TRP A 220 -12.56 4.50 0.66
N MET A 221 -13.34 3.88 -0.22
CA MET A 221 -12.90 2.76 -1.04
C MET A 221 -12.59 3.21 -2.46
N LEU A 222 -11.51 2.66 -3.03
CA LEU A 222 -11.14 2.79 -4.43
C LEU A 222 -11.15 1.41 -5.11
N SER A 223 -11.35 1.41 -6.43
CA SER A 223 -11.28 0.22 -7.28
C SER A 223 -11.12 0.66 -8.74
N THR A 224 -10.62 -0.20 -9.62
CA THR A 224 -10.46 0.18 -11.04
C THR A 224 -11.78 0.28 -11.78
N SER A 225 -12.61 -0.77 -11.75
CA SER A 225 -13.83 -0.80 -12.55
C SER A 225 -14.83 -1.81 -11.98
N PRO A 226 -16.14 -1.55 -12.05
CA PRO A 226 -17.14 -2.55 -11.64
C PRO A 226 -17.13 -3.80 -12.53
N GLU A 227 -16.65 -3.71 -13.77
CA GLU A 227 -16.61 -4.82 -14.74
C GLU A 227 -15.56 -5.89 -14.41
N MET A 228 -14.56 -5.60 -13.55
CA MET A 228 -13.55 -6.59 -13.13
C MET A 228 -14.13 -7.64 -12.15
N PHE A 229 -15.32 -7.40 -11.61
CA PHE A 229 -15.98 -8.33 -10.69
C PHE A 229 -17.03 -9.16 -11.42
N VAL A 230 -16.80 -10.46 -11.51
CA VAL A 230 -17.71 -11.42 -12.15
C VAL A 230 -18.15 -12.51 -11.18
N GLY A 231 -19.35 -13.06 -11.38
CA GLY A 231 -19.87 -14.19 -10.60
C GLY A 231 -19.87 -13.95 -9.08
N GLU A 232 -19.24 -14.87 -8.33
CA GLU A 232 -19.14 -14.80 -6.87
C GLU A 232 -18.35 -13.56 -6.40
N ASN A 233 -17.32 -13.15 -7.15
CA ASN A 233 -16.52 -11.97 -6.81
C ASN A 233 -17.35 -10.67 -6.88
N GLN A 234 -18.31 -10.58 -7.79
CA GLN A 234 -19.25 -9.46 -7.86
C GLN A 234 -20.14 -9.38 -6.62
N THR A 235 -20.67 -10.52 -6.20
CA THR A 235 -21.52 -10.59 -5.00
C THR A 235 -20.72 -10.23 -3.75
N ALA A 236 -19.49 -10.73 -3.63
CA ALA A 236 -18.57 -10.40 -2.55
C ALA A 236 -18.21 -8.92 -2.50
N PHE A 237 -17.82 -8.35 -3.64
CA PHE A 237 -17.49 -6.93 -3.74
C PHE A 237 -18.67 -6.04 -3.34
N HIS A 238 -19.90 -6.36 -3.76
CA HIS A 238 -21.09 -5.60 -3.38
C HIS A 238 -21.33 -5.60 -1.86
N ARG A 239 -21.12 -6.73 -1.16
CA ARG A 239 -21.25 -6.77 0.30
C ARG A 239 -20.26 -5.85 1.01
N LEU A 240 -19.04 -5.71 0.51
CA LEU A 240 -18.06 -4.76 1.04
C LEU A 240 -18.48 -3.32 0.70
N LYS A 241 -18.82 -3.09 -0.58
CA LYS A 241 -19.29 -1.78 -1.08
C LYS A 241 -20.44 -1.21 -0.27
N ASP A 242 -21.41 -2.03 0.11
CA ASP A 242 -22.59 -1.59 0.87
C ASP A 242 -22.28 -1.20 2.33
N LYS A 243 -21.07 -1.51 2.81
CA LYS A 243 -20.62 -1.19 4.17
C LYS A 243 -19.68 0.02 4.23
N VAL A 244 -19.14 0.47 3.10
CA VAL A 244 -18.19 1.59 3.06
C VAL A 244 -18.87 2.95 2.95
N HIS A 245 -18.17 4.03 3.32
CA HIS A 245 -18.74 5.38 3.27
C HIS A 245 -19.05 5.84 1.84
N PHE A 246 -18.06 5.73 0.95
CA PHE A 246 -18.26 5.86 -0.49
C PHE A 246 -17.20 5.06 -1.26
N LEU A 247 -17.48 4.87 -2.55
CA LEU A 247 -16.61 4.24 -3.53
C LEU A 247 -16.32 5.20 -4.69
N ARG A 248 -15.08 5.20 -5.16
CA ARG A 248 -14.66 5.81 -6.44
C ARG A 248 -13.94 4.79 -7.31
N TYR A 249 -14.12 4.94 -8.62
CA TYR A 249 -13.58 4.03 -9.63
C TYR A 249 -12.51 4.70 -10.49
N GLY A 250 -11.80 3.88 -11.27
CA GLY A 250 -10.89 4.29 -12.33
C GLY A 250 -9.51 4.65 -11.79
N THR A 251 -8.96 3.83 -10.91
CA THR A 251 -7.70 4.16 -10.22
C THR A 251 -6.52 3.31 -10.62
N ASP A 252 -6.68 2.04 -11.02
CA ASP A 252 -5.54 1.15 -11.32
C ASP A 252 -4.49 1.23 -10.17
N CYS A 253 -3.18 1.20 -10.46
CA CYS A 253 -2.12 1.37 -9.46
C CYS A 253 -2.16 2.71 -8.68
N MET A 254 -2.69 3.78 -9.28
CA MET A 254 -2.83 5.08 -8.59
C MET A 254 -3.67 4.95 -7.32
N GLY A 255 -4.64 4.03 -7.28
CA GLY A 255 -5.46 3.80 -6.09
C GLY A 255 -4.63 3.42 -4.86
N TYR A 256 -3.58 2.62 -5.07
CA TYR A 256 -2.68 2.16 -4.02
C TYR A 256 -1.69 3.24 -3.60
N GLY A 257 -1.22 4.08 -4.53
CA GLY A 257 -0.44 5.28 -4.21
C GLY A 257 -1.23 6.28 -3.36
N LEU A 258 -2.51 6.52 -3.71
CA LEU A 258 -3.42 7.35 -2.92
C LEU A 258 -3.68 6.76 -1.52
N LEU A 259 -3.85 5.45 -1.41
CA LEU A 259 -3.97 4.76 -0.12
C LEU A 259 -2.70 4.93 0.71
N ALA A 260 -1.51 4.74 0.11
CA ALA A 260 -0.22 4.92 0.78
C ALA A 260 -0.01 6.36 1.30
N ASN A 261 -0.60 7.35 0.62
CA ASN A 261 -0.60 8.75 1.07
C ASN A 261 -1.70 9.09 2.09
N GLY A 262 -2.57 8.14 2.45
CA GLY A 262 -3.68 8.37 3.37
C GLY A 262 -4.87 9.11 2.77
N TYR A 263 -5.02 9.14 1.45
CA TYR A 263 -6.17 9.73 0.76
C TYR A 263 -7.30 8.74 0.50
N ALA A 264 -7.09 7.45 0.79
CA ALA A 264 -8.08 6.39 0.76
C ALA A 264 -7.79 5.38 1.90
N ASP A 265 -8.81 4.61 2.26
CA ASP A 265 -8.71 3.64 3.35
C ASP A 265 -8.69 2.20 2.85
N ILE A 266 -9.32 1.93 1.70
CA ILE A 266 -9.45 0.59 1.12
C ILE A 266 -9.23 0.68 -0.39
N VAL A 267 -8.44 -0.24 -0.94
CA VAL A 267 -8.48 -0.59 -2.36
C VAL A 267 -8.89 -2.05 -2.46
N CYS A 268 -9.92 -2.35 -3.26
CA CYS A 268 -10.42 -3.71 -3.43
C CYS A 268 -10.58 -4.01 -4.91
N GLU A 269 -9.91 -5.08 -5.36
CA GLU A 269 -9.80 -5.46 -6.77
C GLU A 269 -9.88 -6.97 -6.94
N ALA A 270 -10.24 -7.38 -8.15
CA ALA A 270 -10.31 -8.76 -8.61
C ALA A 270 -9.80 -8.82 -10.05
N ASP A 271 -9.43 -10.01 -10.52
CA ASP A 271 -8.91 -10.25 -11.88
C ASP A 271 -7.54 -9.59 -12.15
N MET A 272 -6.68 -9.53 -11.12
CA MET A 272 -5.31 -9.01 -11.24
C MET A 272 -4.27 -10.10 -11.50
N SER A 273 -3.24 -9.76 -12.25
CA SER A 273 -2.04 -10.56 -12.47
C SER A 273 -0.91 -10.17 -11.50
N PRO A 274 0.12 -11.01 -11.33
CA PRO A 274 1.24 -10.69 -10.44
C PRO A 274 1.97 -9.38 -10.74
N TYR A 275 2.06 -9.00 -12.01
CA TYR A 275 2.71 -7.74 -12.40
C TYR A 275 1.94 -6.51 -11.92
N ASP A 276 0.61 -6.61 -11.77
CA ASP A 276 -0.25 -5.55 -11.25
C ASP A 276 -0.07 -5.28 -9.74
N TYR A 277 0.34 -6.27 -8.92
CA TYR A 277 0.33 -6.12 -7.44
C TYR A 277 1.64 -6.33 -6.70
N ILE A 278 2.65 -6.97 -7.30
CA ILE A 278 3.91 -7.23 -6.57
C ILE A 278 4.62 -5.92 -6.21
N ALA A 279 4.63 -4.93 -7.10
CA ALA A 279 5.21 -3.62 -6.81
C ALA A 279 4.42 -2.82 -5.77
N LEU A 280 3.11 -3.06 -5.67
CA LEU A 280 2.23 -2.36 -4.73
C LEU A 280 2.50 -2.79 -3.28
N THR A 281 2.93 -4.04 -3.08
CA THR A 281 3.06 -4.63 -1.75
C THR A 281 4.03 -3.83 -0.84
N PRO A 282 5.30 -3.61 -1.23
CA PRO A 282 6.24 -2.86 -0.38
C PRO A 282 5.87 -1.38 -0.25
N VAL A 283 5.16 -0.80 -1.23
CA VAL A 283 4.68 0.59 -1.20
C VAL A 283 3.61 0.76 -0.13
N VAL A 284 2.59 -0.10 -0.10
CA VAL A 284 1.51 -0.05 0.89
C VAL A 284 2.02 -0.39 2.29
N GLU A 285 2.79 -1.47 2.43
CA GLU A 285 3.32 -1.91 3.72
C GLU A 285 4.29 -0.88 4.32
N GLY A 286 5.19 -0.32 3.51
CA GLY A 286 6.15 0.70 3.94
C GLY A 286 5.51 2.04 4.32
N ALA A 287 4.25 2.28 3.93
CA ALA A 287 3.45 3.43 4.37
C ALA A 287 2.64 3.14 5.66
N GLY A 288 2.68 1.91 6.18
CA GLY A 288 1.94 1.48 7.37
C GLY A 288 0.61 0.78 7.07
N GLY A 289 0.28 0.57 5.79
CA GLY A 289 -0.90 -0.18 5.38
C GLY A 289 -0.70 -1.70 5.42
N THR A 290 -1.70 -2.43 4.95
CA THR A 290 -1.65 -3.89 4.77
C THR A 290 -2.29 -4.27 3.46
N ILE A 291 -1.68 -5.21 2.73
CA ILE A 291 -2.16 -5.68 1.43
C ILE A 291 -2.05 -7.21 1.33
N THR A 292 -3.15 -7.85 0.92
CA THR A 292 -3.30 -9.31 0.86
C THR A 292 -4.22 -9.70 -0.29
N ASP A 293 -4.41 -11.01 -0.51
CA ASP A 293 -5.61 -11.48 -1.20
C ASP A 293 -6.87 -11.29 -0.33
N TRP A 294 -8.05 -11.59 -0.86
CA TRP A 294 -9.30 -11.45 -0.10
C TRP A 294 -9.44 -12.41 1.10
N ARG A 295 -8.60 -13.45 1.16
CA ARG A 295 -8.54 -14.42 2.26
C ARG A 295 -7.47 -14.07 3.29
N GLY A 296 -6.75 -12.96 3.10
CA GLY A 296 -5.68 -12.52 4.00
C GLY A 296 -4.34 -13.23 3.77
N ASN A 297 -4.18 -13.98 2.68
CA ASN A 297 -2.89 -14.57 2.35
C ASN A 297 -1.96 -13.53 1.71
N PRO A 298 -0.64 -13.66 1.93
CA PRO A 298 0.34 -12.81 1.27
C PRO A 298 0.32 -12.97 -0.25
N LEU A 299 0.50 -11.84 -0.94
CA LEU A 299 0.60 -11.81 -2.40
C LEU A 299 1.94 -12.38 -2.90
N ASN A 300 1.89 -13.17 -3.97
CA ASN A 300 2.98 -13.88 -4.62
C ASN A 300 2.59 -14.19 -6.07
N LEU A 301 3.48 -14.84 -6.85
CA LEU A 301 3.24 -15.13 -8.28
C LEU A 301 2.08 -16.10 -8.59
N LYS A 302 1.40 -16.66 -7.58
CA LYS A 302 0.37 -17.70 -7.73
C LYS A 302 -0.98 -17.33 -7.09
N ASN A 303 -1.22 -16.06 -6.75
CA ASN A 303 -2.53 -15.64 -6.20
C ASN A 303 -3.65 -15.74 -7.25
N ASP A 304 -4.89 -15.78 -6.76
CA ASP A 304 -6.12 -15.92 -7.56
C ASP A 304 -6.60 -14.62 -8.22
N GLY A 305 -5.75 -13.59 -8.21
CA GLY A 305 -6.04 -12.27 -8.76
C GLY A 305 -6.97 -11.41 -7.92
N THR A 306 -7.35 -11.84 -6.71
CA THR A 306 -8.01 -10.98 -5.74
C THR A 306 -6.99 -10.20 -4.92
N VAL A 307 -7.22 -8.89 -4.75
CA VAL A 307 -6.35 -8.02 -3.96
C VAL A 307 -7.19 -7.12 -3.07
N LEU A 308 -6.75 -6.99 -1.83
CA LEU A 308 -7.31 -6.10 -0.82
C LEU A 308 -6.17 -5.36 -0.14
N ALA A 309 -6.14 -4.04 -0.28
CA ALA A 309 -5.28 -3.16 0.50
C ALA A 309 -6.11 -2.33 1.47
N VAL A 310 -5.62 -2.17 2.70
CA VAL A 310 -6.19 -1.30 3.72
C VAL A 310 -5.14 -0.36 4.29
N GLY A 311 -5.51 0.90 4.49
CA GLY A 311 -4.64 1.91 5.11
C GLY A 311 -4.47 1.69 6.60
N ASP A 312 -5.52 1.22 7.28
CA ASP A 312 -5.53 0.88 8.70
C ASP A 312 -5.78 -0.63 8.88
N LYS A 313 -4.87 -1.32 9.58
CA LYS A 313 -4.96 -2.77 9.86
C LYS A 313 -6.27 -3.19 10.54
N ASN A 314 -6.93 -2.27 11.25
CA ASN A 314 -8.21 -2.54 11.90
C ASN A 314 -9.34 -2.81 10.89
N LEU A 315 -9.20 -2.31 9.65
CA LEU A 315 -10.17 -2.54 8.58
C LEU A 315 -10.03 -3.92 7.91
N LEU A 316 -8.88 -4.58 8.02
CA LEU A 316 -8.60 -5.82 7.28
C LEU A 316 -9.61 -6.92 7.60
N LYS A 317 -9.77 -7.25 8.89
CA LYS A 317 -10.71 -8.30 9.34
C LYS A 317 -12.16 -8.03 8.94
N PRO A 318 -12.76 -6.86 9.20
CA PRO A 318 -14.14 -6.60 8.79
C PRO A 318 -14.30 -6.54 7.27
N ALA A 319 -13.30 -6.06 6.50
CA ALA A 319 -13.34 -6.07 5.05
C ALA A 319 -13.33 -7.50 4.49
N MET A 320 -12.40 -8.35 4.94
CA MET A 320 -12.35 -9.77 4.58
C MET A 320 -13.65 -10.50 4.93
N ALA A 321 -14.23 -10.23 6.11
CA ALA A 321 -15.50 -10.82 6.51
C ALA A 321 -16.65 -10.42 5.57
N ALA A 322 -16.60 -9.23 4.95
CA ALA A 322 -17.57 -8.86 3.93
C ALA A 322 -17.35 -9.61 2.60
N LEU A 323 -16.12 -9.97 2.27
CA LEU A 323 -15.76 -10.61 1.00
C LEU A 323 -15.96 -12.14 1.01
N VAL A 324 -15.80 -12.81 2.14
CA VAL A 324 -15.81 -14.30 2.20
C VAL A 324 -17.17 -14.90 2.62
N CYS A 325 -18.12 -14.10 3.11
CA CYS A 325 -19.40 -14.58 3.66
C CYS A 325 -20.47 -14.99 2.64
#